data_AF-A0A9E1USX4-F1
#
_entry.id   AF-A0A9E1USX4-F1
#
_cell.length_a   1.000
_cell.length_b   1.000
_cell.length_c   1.000
_cell.angle_alpha   90.00
_cell.angle_beta   90.00
_cell.angle_gamma   90.00
#
_symmetry.space_group_name_H-M   'P 1'
#
loop_
_entity.id
_entity.type
_entity.pdbx_description
1 polymer ?
#
loop_
_entity_poly.entity_id
_entity_poly.type
_entity_poly.pdbx_seq_one_letter_code
_entity_poly.pdbx_strand_id
1 'polypeptide(L)'
;MRIMQKRLVMRTALTPLCVYCWCWAPFAQSVSAAEEKAEEVWKWPRAAGHTWGKYINSGRRESKHIPLSCWHKAIRELDPLYVYRHGLNIVVALKREDDMEEGVYIQNPISSFAMSEGQEVDGFELAKADGKRPSRFTRTIPTDHAPGGVPAPPHPGR
;
A
#
# COMPACT_ATOMS: atom_id res chain seq x y z
N MET A 1 -27.87 -9.02 30.91
CA MET A 1 -27.91 -7.54 30.98
C MET A 1 -28.42 -7.00 29.65
N ARG A 2 -29.56 -6.32 29.67
CA ARG A 2 -30.13 -5.58 28.52
C ARG A 2 -29.41 -4.23 28.42
N ILE A 3 -29.14 -3.77 27.20
CA ILE A 3 -29.54 -2.44 26.69
C ILE A 3 -29.56 -2.55 25.16
N MET A 4 -30.77 -2.63 24.60
CA MET A 4 -31.07 -2.08 23.28
C MET A 4 -31.25 -0.58 23.44
N GLN A 5 -30.64 0.26 22.60
CA GLN A 5 -31.21 1.54 22.15
C GLN A 5 -30.66 1.86 20.74
N LYS A 6 -31.49 1.67 19.71
CA LYS A 6 -32.35 2.67 19.05
C LYS A 6 -31.57 3.57 18.08
N ARG A 7 -31.76 3.27 16.77
CA ARG A 7 -31.69 4.27 15.71
C ARG A 7 -32.65 5.41 16.08
N LEU A 8 -32.12 6.63 16.21
CA LEU A 8 -32.91 7.84 16.08
C LEU A 8 -32.36 8.61 14.88
N VAL A 9 -33.09 8.52 13.78
CA VAL A 9 -33.01 9.47 12.67
C VAL A 9 -33.60 10.77 13.18
N MET A 10 -32.78 11.80 13.37
CA MET A 10 -33.25 13.18 13.49
C MET A 10 -32.91 13.91 12.20
N ARG A 11 -33.90 13.98 11.31
CA ARG A 11 -34.02 15.00 10.29
C ARG A 11 -34.66 16.24 10.93
N THR A 12 -34.11 17.40 10.57
CA THR A 12 -34.76 18.72 10.58
C THR A 12 -35.00 19.37 11.95
N ALA A 13 -33.98 20.07 12.44
CA ALA A 13 -34.18 21.28 13.24
C ALA A 13 -33.84 22.49 12.36
N LEU A 14 -34.86 23.26 12.00
CA LEU A 14 -34.75 24.57 11.37
C LEU A 14 -34.08 25.53 12.38
N THR A 15 -32.78 25.75 12.24
CA THR A 15 -32.08 26.85 12.91
C THR A 15 -32.27 28.15 12.13
N PRO A 16 -32.59 29.27 12.81
CA PRO A 16 -32.72 30.56 12.15
C PRO A 16 -31.37 30.99 11.58
N LEU A 17 -31.46 31.58 10.40
CA LEU A 17 -30.39 32.14 9.58
C LEU A 17 -29.35 32.91 10.41
N CYS A 18 -28.27 32.23 10.79
CA CYS A 18 -27.05 32.88 11.26
C CYS A 18 -26.27 33.31 10.01
N VAL A 19 -26.39 34.60 9.66
CA VAL A 19 -25.69 35.26 8.55
C VAL A 19 -24.15 35.14 8.66
N TYR A 20 -23.63 34.71 9.81
CA TYR A 20 -22.20 34.42 10.03
C TYR A 20 -21.75 33.02 9.59
N CYS A 21 -22.65 32.08 9.32
CA CYS A 21 -22.25 30.70 8.98
C CYS A 21 -21.72 30.57 7.54
N TRP A 22 -22.06 31.51 6.65
CA TRP A 22 -21.62 31.52 5.25
C TRP A 22 -20.16 31.94 5.06
N CYS A 23 -19.50 32.55 6.05
CA CYS A 23 -18.07 32.86 5.97
C CYS A 23 -17.17 31.66 6.29
N TRP A 24 -17.67 30.66 7.03
CA TRP A 24 -16.89 29.49 7.45
C TRP A 24 -17.16 28.24 6.60
N ALA A 25 -18.29 28.17 5.89
CA ALA A 25 -18.58 27.07 4.96
C ALA A 25 -17.48 26.84 3.89
N PRO A 26 -16.93 27.87 3.21
CA PRO A 26 -15.84 27.64 2.25
C PRO A 26 -14.53 27.20 2.92
N PHE A 27 -14.29 27.61 4.17
CA PHE A 27 -13.12 27.21 4.94
C PHE A 27 -13.24 25.76 5.46
N ALA A 28 -14.42 25.35 5.91
CA ALA A 28 -14.66 23.97 6.32
C ALA A 28 -14.55 22.99 5.13
N GLN A 29 -15.06 23.37 3.95
CA GLN A 29 -14.93 22.58 2.72
C GLN A 29 -13.48 22.50 2.22
N SER A 30 -12.69 23.56 2.39
CA SER A 30 -11.27 23.54 2.01
C SER A 30 -10.43 22.69 2.95
N VAL A 31 -10.73 22.68 4.25
CA VAL A 31 -10.09 21.79 5.24
C VAL A 31 -10.45 20.34 4.97
N SER A 32 -11.73 20.00 4.76
CA SER A 32 -12.12 18.61 4.46
C SER A 32 -11.51 18.09 3.15
N ALA A 33 -11.46 18.93 2.11
CA ALA A 33 -10.80 18.56 0.85
C ALA A 33 -9.28 18.44 0.99
N ALA A 34 -8.66 19.23 1.88
CA ALA A 34 -7.24 19.12 2.19
C ALA A 34 -6.93 17.85 3.01
N GLU A 35 -7.79 17.51 3.97
CA GLU A 35 -7.69 16.28 4.75
C GLU A 35 -7.87 15.03 3.88
N GLU A 36 -8.85 15.02 2.97
CA GLU A 36 -9.06 13.94 2.01
C GLU A 36 -7.85 13.75 1.07
N LYS A 37 -7.31 14.87 0.54
CA LYS A 37 -6.08 14.84 -0.26
C LYS A 37 -4.88 14.35 0.56
N ALA A 38 -4.77 14.76 1.82
CA ALA A 38 -3.70 14.31 2.69
C ALA A 38 -3.83 12.81 2.99
N GLU A 39 -5.04 12.30 3.24
CA GLU A 39 -5.27 10.87 3.46
C GLU A 39 -4.92 10.04 2.23
N GLU A 40 -5.27 10.52 1.03
CA GLU A 40 -4.91 9.87 -0.24
C GLU A 40 -3.38 9.80 -0.43
N VAL A 41 -2.67 10.92 -0.18
CA VAL A 41 -1.21 11.01 -0.31
C VAL A 41 -0.49 10.11 0.72
N TRP A 42 -0.97 10.09 1.96
CA TRP A 42 -0.31 9.36 3.05
C TRP A 42 -0.74 7.90 3.18
N LYS A 43 -1.75 7.43 2.43
CA LYS A 43 -2.25 6.05 2.47
C LYS A 43 -1.11 5.03 2.32
N TRP A 44 -0.29 5.18 1.28
CA TRP A 44 0.74 4.20 0.93
C TRP A 44 1.97 4.25 1.83
N PRO A 45 2.55 5.44 2.14
CA PRO A 45 3.63 5.53 3.12
C PRO A 45 3.23 4.99 4.49
N ARG A 46 2.01 5.25 4.96
CA ARG A 46 1.51 4.68 6.23
C ARG A 46 1.37 3.17 6.13
N ALA A 47 0.79 2.65 5.05
CA ALA A 47 0.63 1.21 4.85
C ALA A 47 1.99 0.48 4.84
N ALA A 48 3.00 1.06 4.20
CA ALA A 48 4.37 0.55 4.21
C ALA A 48 4.97 0.59 5.61
N GLY A 49 4.89 1.73 6.31
CA GLY A 49 5.39 1.88 7.67
C GLY A 49 4.79 0.89 8.66
N HIS A 50 3.47 0.68 8.62
CA HIS A 50 2.79 -0.31 9.47
C HIS A 50 3.21 -1.75 9.13
N THR A 51 3.33 -2.08 7.85
CA THR A 51 3.75 -3.42 7.40
C THR A 51 5.18 -3.70 7.83
N TRP A 52 6.07 -2.73 7.63
CA TRP A 52 7.46 -2.80 8.07
C TRP A 52 7.58 -2.93 9.59
N GLY A 53 6.86 -2.11 10.35
CA GLY A 53 6.88 -2.17 11.81
C GLY A 53 6.42 -3.54 12.35
N LYS A 54 5.31 -4.07 11.82
CA LYS A 54 4.86 -5.44 12.16
C LYS A 54 5.90 -6.49 11.80
N TYR A 55 6.53 -6.37 10.63
CA TYR A 55 7.54 -7.31 10.16
C TYR A 55 8.77 -7.32 11.07
N ILE A 56 9.30 -6.15 11.40
CA ILE A 56 10.46 -6.00 12.28
C ILE A 56 10.19 -6.54 13.68
N ASN A 57 8.98 -6.32 14.20
CA ASN A 57 8.57 -6.81 15.51
C ASN A 57 8.24 -8.31 15.52
N SER A 58 8.12 -8.96 14.36
CA SER A 58 7.87 -10.41 14.28
C SER A 58 9.11 -11.27 14.54
N GLY A 59 10.30 -10.66 14.61
CA GLY A 59 11.59 -11.37 14.77
C GLY A 59 12.13 -12.03 13.49
N ARG A 60 11.38 -12.04 12.39
CA ARG A 60 11.74 -12.73 11.13
C ARG A 60 12.65 -11.92 10.20
N ARG A 61 13.62 -11.17 10.73
CA ARG A 61 14.39 -10.15 9.98
C ARG A 61 15.23 -10.69 8.82
N GLU A 62 15.58 -11.97 8.86
CA GLU A 62 16.47 -12.61 7.87
C GLU A 62 15.79 -12.85 6.53
N SER A 63 14.45 -13.01 6.52
CA SER A 63 13.70 -13.18 5.28
C SER A 63 13.69 -11.86 4.48
N LYS A 64 13.69 -11.98 3.14
CA LYS A 64 13.29 -10.86 2.28
C LYS A 64 11.78 -10.77 2.17
N HIS A 65 11.08 -11.91 2.18
CA HIS A 65 9.63 -11.99 2.12
C HIS A 65 8.99 -11.60 3.45
N ILE A 66 8.00 -10.74 3.37
CA ILE A 66 7.20 -10.29 4.49
C ILE A 66 5.96 -11.20 4.57
N PRO A 67 5.69 -11.85 5.71
CA PRO A 67 4.57 -12.77 5.85
C PRO A 67 3.22 -12.04 5.83
N LEU A 68 2.19 -12.73 5.35
CA LEU A 68 0.81 -12.21 5.21
C LEU A 68 0.25 -11.59 6.51
N SER A 69 0.63 -12.13 7.67
CA SER A 69 0.22 -11.61 8.98
C SER A 69 0.70 -10.18 9.26
N CYS A 70 1.78 -9.75 8.59
CA CYS A 70 2.33 -8.40 8.72
C CYS A 70 1.71 -7.39 7.76
N TRP A 71 1.01 -7.83 6.70
CA TRP A 71 0.53 -6.93 5.65
C TRP A 71 -0.57 -6.00 6.17
N HIS A 72 -0.42 -4.70 5.91
CA HIS A 72 -1.46 -3.71 6.15
C HIS A 72 -2.66 -3.93 5.23
N LYS A 73 -3.86 -3.53 5.67
CA LYS A 73 -5.12 -3.73 4.92
C LYS A 73 -5.03 -3.17 3.49
N ALA A 74 -4.53 -1.95 3.34
CA ALA A 74 -4.36 -1.31 2.03
C ALA A 74 -3.42 -2.07 1.07
N ILE A 75 -2.42 -2.79 1.60
CA ILE A 75 -1.54 -3.65 0.77
C ILE A 75 -2.29 -4.93 0.37
N ARG A 76 -3.08 -5.51 1.28
CA ARG A 76 -3.92 -6.68 0.97
C ARG A 76 -4.99 -6.37 -0.09
N GLU A 77 -5.52 -5.15 -0.08
CA GLU A 77 -6.48 -4.67 -1.09
C GLU A 77 -5.91 -4.63 -2.51
N LEU A 78 -4.58 -4.66 -2.68
CA LEU A 78 -3.95 -4.79 -3.99
C LEU A 78 -3.94 -6.23 -4.54
N ASP A 79 -4.40 -7.20 -3.74
CA ASP A 79 -4.36 -8.64 -4.04
C ASP A 79 -2.96 -9.15 -4.48
N PRO A 80 -1.93 -8.99 -3.63
CA PRO A 80 -0.56 -9.29 -4.03
C PRO A 80 -0.25 -10.79 -4.00
N LEU A 81 0.58 -11.23 -4.96
CA LEU A 81 1.15 -12.57 -4.99
C LEU A 81 2.07 -12.80 -3.80
N TYR A 82 2.95 -11.83 -3.54
CA TYR A 82 3.81 -11.78 -2.37
C TYR A 82 4.33 -10.36 -2.13
N VAL A 83 4.78 -10.11 -0.90
CA VAL A 83 5.35 -8.83 -0.48
C VAL A 83 6.74 -9.09 0.09
N TYR A 84 7.70 -8.25 -0.25
CA TYR A 84 9.07 -8.37 0.22
C TYR A 84 9.71 -7.00 0.45
N ARG A 85 10.84 -7.00 1.17
CA ARG A 85 11.60 -5.79 1.44
C ARG A 85 12.67 -5.56 0.37
N HIS A 86 12.80 -4.30 -0.03
CA HIS A 86 13.96 -3.81 -0.78
C HIS A 86 14.61 -2.71 0.06
N GLY A 87 15.67 -3.07 0.81
CA GLY A 87 16.15 -2.24 1.91
C GLY A 87 15.08 -2.05 2.99
N LEU A 88 14.67 -0.80 3.21
CA LEU A 88 13.57 -0.39 4.10
C LEU A 88 12.23 -0.15 3.37
N ASN A 89 12.25 -0.21 2.03
CA ASN A 89 11.07 -0.04 1.20
C ASN A 89 10.30 -1.35 1.07
N ILE A 90 9.03 -1.22 0.68
CA ILE A 90 8.12 -2.35 0.51
C ILE A 90 7.85 -2.56 -0.97
N VAL A 91 8.06 -3.79 -1.44
CA VAL A 91 7.76 -4.22 -2.79
C VAL A 91 6.58 -5.18 -2.74
N VAL A 92 5.58 -4.88 -3.57
CA VAL A 92 4.33 -5.62 -3.67
C VAL A 92 4.27 -6.21 -5.07
N ALA A 93 4.55 -7.50 -5.21
CA ALA A 93 4.48 -8.20 -6.49
C ALA A 93 3.03 -8.56 -6.81
N LEU A 94 2.55 -8.13 -7.97
CA LEU A 94 1.17 -8.34 -8.43
C LEU A 94 1.10 -9.34 -9.58
N LYS A 95 2.14 -9.37 -10.42
CA LYS A 95 2.23 -10.27 -11.56
C LYS A 95 3.65 -10.82 -11.67
N ARG A 96 3.76 -12.06 -12.14
CA ARG A 96 5.04 -12.68 -12.48
C ARG A 96 4.87 -13.54 -13.72
N GLU A 97 5.70 -13.32 -14.72
CA GLU A 97 5.76 -14.09 -15.96
C GLU A 97 7.23 -14.38 -16.25
N ASP A 98 7.60 -15.66 -16.32
CA ASP A 98 8.97 -16.12 -16.56
C ASP A 98 10.03 -15.43 -15.65
N ASP A 99 10.83 -14.55 -16.25
CA ASP A 99 11.90 -13.76 -15.64
C ASP A 99 11.48 -12.32 -15.33
N MET A 100 10.21 -11.95 -15.51
CA MET A 100 9.69 -10.62 -15.26
C MET A 100 8.70 -10.60 -14.09
N GLU A 101 8.90 -9.65 -13.19
CA GLU A 101 7.98 -9.33 -12.10
C GLU A 101 7.42 -7.93 -12.30
N GLU A 102 6.12 -7.76 -12.06
CA GLU A 102 5.47 -6.46 -12.06
C GLU A 102 4.73 -6.23 -10.76
N GLY A 103 4.65 -4.96 -10.36
CA GLY A 103 3.81 -4.59 -9.25
C GLY A 103 3.99 -3.16 -8.81
N VAL A 104 3.98 -3.01 -7.49
CA VAL A 104 3.95 -1.73 -6.82
C VAL A 104 5.13 -1.59 -5.86
N TYR A 105 5.88 -0.51 -6.02
CA TYR A 105 7.00 -0.13 -5.17
C TYR A 105 6.56 1.01 -4.24
N ILE A 106 6.58 0.75 -2.93
CA ILE A 106 6.15 1.72 -1.93
C ILE A 106 7.37 2.20 -1.14
N GLN A 107 7.72 3.47 -1.35
CA GLN A 107 8.77 4.11 -0.57
C GLN A 107 8.33 4.32 0.87
N ASN A 108 9.16 3.88 1.80
CA ASN A 108 8.93 4.06 3.22
C ASN A 108 9.54 5.41 3.65
N PRO A 109 8.83 6.31 4.36
CA PRO A 109 9.36 7.64 4.73
C PRO A 109 10.64 7.61 5.56
N ILE A 110 10.89 6.51 6.28
CA ILE A 110 12.11 6.32 7.07
C ILE A 110 13.27 5.75 6.25
N SER A 111 13.05 5.44 4.97
CA SER A 111 14.11 4.99 4.07
C SER A 111 14.94 6.18 3.63
N SER A 112 16.25 6.11 3.82
CA SER A 112 17.20 7.04 3.19
C SER A 112 17.39 6.78 1.70
N PHE A 113 16.89 5.65 1.20
CA PHE A 113 16.96 5.27 -0.20
C PHE A 113 15.60 5.49 -0.89
N ALA A 114 15.60 6.38 -1.88
CA ALA A 114 14.49 6.66 -2.77
C ALA A 114 14.93 6.42 -4.22
N MET A 115 14.13 5.65 -4.96
CA MET A 115 14.35 5.43 -6.39
C MET A 115 13.60 6.49 -7.20
N SER A 116 14.25 7.00 -8.24
CA SER A 116 13.63 7.95 -9.17
C SER A 116 12.96 7.21 -10.33
N GLU A 117 12.02 7.88 -10.99
CA GLU A 117 11.41 7.39 -12.23
C GLU A 117 12.48 7.12 -13.30
N GLY A 118 12.37 5.99 -14.01
CA GLY A 118 13.31 5.58 -15.05
C GLY A 118 14.71 5.21 -14.56
N GLN A 119 14.94 5.19 -13.25
CA GLN A 119 16.18 4.72 -12.67
C GLN A 119 16.16 3.19 -12.54
N GLU A 120 17.16 2.52 -13.11
CA GLU A 120 17.36 1.10 -12.91
C GLU A 120 18.25 0.83 -11.68
N VAL A 121 17.74 0.08 -10.70
CA VAL A 121 18.52 -0.36 -9.53
C VAL A 121 18.12 -1.79 -9.17
N ASP A 122 19.10 -2.70 -9.06
CA ASP A 122 18.86 -4.13 -8.73
C ASP A 122 17.82 -4.82 -9.65
N GLY A 123 17.80 -4.38 -10.92
CA GLY A 123 16.88 -4.84 -11.95
C GLY A 123 15.47 -4.24 -11.85
N PHE A 124 15.19 -3.33 -10.91
CA PHE A 124 13.94 -2.59 -10.85
C PHE A 124 13.97 -1.39 -11.78
N GLU A 125 12.91 -1.21 -12.55
CA GLU A 125 12.61 0.00 -13.29
C GLU A 125 11.27 0.57 -12.80
N LEU A 126 11.28 1.84 -12.34
CA LEU A 126 10.06 2.51 -11.92
C LEU A 126 9.40 3.24 -13.09
N ALA A 127 8.15 2.89 -13.34
CA ALA A 127 7.28 3.67 -14.21
C ALA A 127 6.86 4.97 -13.51
N LYS A 128 6.46 5.94 -14.33
CA LYS A 128 5.96 7.24 -13.88
C LYS A 128 4.90 7.10 -12.79
N ALA A 129 5.18 7.66 -11.62
CA ALA A 129 4.19 7.76 -10.57
C ALA A 129 3.12 8.78 -10.98
N ASP A 130 1.85 8.41 -10.89
CA ASP A 130 0.71 9.29 -11.17
C ASP A 130 0.40 10.26 -10.00
N GLY A 131 1.32 10.37 -9.03
CA GLY A 131 1.22 11.22 -7.84
C GLY A 131 0.19 10.78 -6.80
N LYS A 132 -0.69 9.83 -7.14
CA LYS A 132 -1.77 9.32 -6.28
C LYS A 132 -1.57 7.85 -5.89
N ARG A 133 -0.82 7.10 -6.71
CA ARG A 133 -0.55 5.69 -6.52
C ARG A 133 0.94 5.48 -6.22
N PRO A 134 1.27 4.40 -5.51
CA PRO A 134 2.64 3.98 -5.35
C PRO A 134 3.23 3.64 -6.72
N SER A 135 4.52 3.89 -6.88
CA SER A 135 5.20 3.76 -8.18
C SER A 135 5.05 2.34 -8.70
N ARG A 136 4.58 2.19 -9.93
CA ARG A 136 4.60 0.89 -10.60
C ARG A 136 6.03 0.52 -10.90
N PHE A 137 6.35 -0.76 -10.81
CA PHE A 137 7.65 -1.28 -11.21
C PHE A 137 7.51 -2.46 -12.16
N THR A 138 8.51 -2.60 -13.01
CA THR A 138 8.91 -3.83 -13.67
C THR A 138 10.26 -4.26 -13.09
N ARG A 139 10.49 -5.57 -12.98
CA ARG A 139 11.77 -6.10 -12.52
C ARG A 139 12.15 -7.35 -13.28
N THR A 140 13.34 -7.35 -13.85
CA THR A 140 13.95 -8.56 -14.40
C THR A 140 14.58 -9.37 -13.27
N ILE A 141 14.19 -10.62 -13.12
CA ILE A 141 14.72 -11.59 -12.16
C ILE A 141 15.82 -12.38 -12.87
N PRO A 142 17.09 -12.24 -12.47
CA PRO A 142 18.17 -13.04 -13.04
C PRO A 142 17.87 -14.54 -12.90
N THR A 143 17.96 -15.28 -14.00
CA THR A 143 17.62 -16.71 -14.09
C THR A 143 18.42 -17.58 -13.11
N ASP A 144 19.59 -17.12 -12.68
CA ASP A 144 20.47 -17.79 -11.70
C ASP A 144 19.98 -17.70 -10.24
N HIS A 145 18.89 -16.95 -9.98
CA HIS A 145 18.25 -16.82 -8.68
C HIS A 145 16.79 -17.30 -8.66
N ALA A 146 16.45 -18.25 -9.53
CA ALA A 146 15.21 -19.00 -9.39
C ALA A 146 15.11 -19.55 -7.95
N PRO A 147 14.06 -19.22 -7.17
CA PRO A 147 13.91 -19.78 -5.83
C PRO A 147 13.87 -21.30 -5.97
N GLY A 148 14.78 -21.97 -5.28
CA GLY A 148 15.00 -23.41 -5.40
C GLY A 148 13.69 -24.19 -5.39
N GLY A 149 13.51 -24.98 -6.45
CA GLY A 149 12.73 -26.21 -6.49
C GLY A 149 11.34 -26.14 -5.86
N VAL A 150 10.37 -25.56 -6.57
CA VAL A 150 9.03 -26.16 -6.56
C VAL A 150 9.05 -27.19 -7.69
N PRO A 151 9.07 -28.51 -7.41
CA PRO A 151 8.91 -29.49 -8.47
C PRO A 151 7.56 -29.26 -9.15
N ALA A 152 7.56 -29.17 -10.47
CA ALA A 152 6.34 -29.14 -11.26
C ALA A 152 5.43 -30.30 -10.81
N PRO A 153 4.12 -30.08 -10.64
CA PRO A 153 3.22 -31.17 -10.32
C PRO A 153 3.33 -32.24 -11.42
N PRO A 154 3.39 -33.54 -11.07
CA PRO A 154 3.46 -34.59 -12.07
C PRO A 154 2.25 -34.47 -12.99
N HIS A 155 2.51 -34.34 -14.30
CA HIS A 155 1.47 -34.41 -15.31
C HIS A 155 0.71 -35.73 -15.16
N PRO A 156 -0.64 -35.72 -15.17
CA PRO A 156 -1.40 -36.95 -15.24
C PRO A 156 -1.29 -37.55 -16.65
N GLY A 157 -0.36 -38.49 -16.80
CA GLY A 157 -0.48 -39.63 -17.71
C GLY A 157 0.03 -39.48 -19.15
N ARG A 158 0.95 -40.39 -19.51
CA ARG A 158 0.69 -41.42 -20.54
C ARG A 158 1.51 -42.67 -20.24
#